data_AF-N8WYK9-F1
#
_entry.id   AF-N8WYK9-F1
#
_cell.length_a   1.000
_cell.length_b   1.000
_cell.length_c   1.000
_cell.angle_alpha   90.00
_cell.angle_beta   90.00
_cell.angle_gamma   90.00
#
_symmetry.space_group_name_H-M   'P 1'
#
loop_
_entity.id
_entity.type
_entity.pdbx_description
1 polymer ?
#
loop_
_entity_poly.entity_id
_entity_poly.type
_entity_poly.pdbx_seq_one_letter_code
_entity_poly.pdbx_strand_id
1 'polypeptide(L)'
;MKILFLFILTLCSHRAFASYENSCDLVVKLLENTSTNTFLVDRFGDGRFKSETYLISFKGLVKKAQVSGRADTGCQHYLETVIENSFFLNIRYTAKKGQKIKINIQITDFKGKSKSDEIAYTTITTLLLPKRKF
;
A
#
# COMPACT_ATOMS: atom_id res chain seq x y z
N MET A 1 22.21 30.55 37.25
CA MET A 1 21.35 29.43 36.76
C MET A 1 20.81 29.69 35.34
N LYS A 2 21.66 29.87 34.32
CA LYS A 2 21.22 30.08 32.92
C LYS A 2 21.68 28.96 31.96
N ILE A 3 22.81 28.32 32.27
CA ILE A 3 23.41 27.25 31.45
C ILE A 3 22.63 25.93 31.54
N LEU A 4 22.00 25.65 32.69
CA LEU A 4 21.27 24.41 32.92
C LEU A 4 20.00 24.31 32.06
N PHE A 5 19.38 25.45 31.74
CA PHE A 5 18.19 25.52 30.87
C PHE A 5 18.53 25.23 29.39
N LEU A 6 19.76 25.54 28.97
CA LEU A 6 20.23 25.30 27.60
C LEU A 6 20.42 23.81 27.30
N PHE A 7 20.87 23.03 28.28
CA PHE A 7 21.03 21.57 28.13
C PHE A 7 19.69 20.83 28.04
N ILE A 8 18.66 21.29 28.76
CA ILE A 8 17.32 20.69 28.70
C ILE A 8 16.68 20.93 27.32
N LEU A 9 16.87 22.11 26.74
CA LEU A 9 16.36 22.45 25.40
C LEU A 9 17.03 21.65 24.27
N THR A 10 18.32 21.31 24.38
CA THR A 10 19.02 20.49 23.37
C THR A 10 18.68 19.00 23.43
N LEU A 11 18.10 18.51 24.52
CA LEU A 11 17.72 17.09 24.64
C LEU A 11 16.31 16.79 24.10
N CYS A 12 15.46 17.82 23.96
CA CYS A 12 14.08 17.66 23.49
C CYS A 12 13.93 17.68 21.96
N SER A 13 14.97 17.98 21.19
CA SER A 13 14.90 18.15 19.72
C SER A 13 15.03 16.86 18.91
N HIS A 14 15.22 15.69 19.55
CA HIS A 14 15.51 14.44 18.82
C HIS A 14 14.35 13.45 18.72
N ARG A 15 13.15 13.79 19.18
CA ARG A 15 11.98 12.91 19.07
C ARG A 15 10.79 13.60 18.43
N ALA A 16 11.02 14.16 17.24
CA ALA A 16 9.93 14.32 16.29
C ALA A 16 9.54 12.91 15.83
N PHE A 17 8.56 12.30 16.51
CA PHE A 17 7.90 11.10 16.03
C PHE A 17 7.06 11.49 14.82
N ALA A 18 7.68 11.57 13.65
CA ALA A 18 6.88 11.58 12.43
C ALA A 18 6.24 10.20 12.31
N SER A 19 4.92 10.16 12.10
CA SER A 19 4.23 8.97 11.65
C SER A 19 4.71 8.66 10.24
N TYR A 20 5.73 7.81 10.11
CA TYR A 20 6.32 7.47 8.81
C TYR A 20 5.52 6.33 8.18
N GLU A 21 5.09 6.51 6.93
CA GLU A 21 4.45 5.44 6.15
C GLU A 21 5.51 4.46 5.63
N ASN A 22 5.46 3.21 6.09
CA ASN A 22 6.25 2.11 5.55
C ASN A 22 5.50 1.48 4.38
N SER A 23 6.15 1.20 3.26
CA SER A 23 5.49 0.53 2.11
C SER A 23 6.44 -0.36 1.31
N CYS A 24 5.86 -1.24 0.49
CA CYS A 24 6.58 -2.12 -0.41
C CYS A 24 6.00 -2.04 -1.83
N ASP A 25 6.87 -1.83 -2.81
CA ASP A 25 6.53 -1.98 -4.22
C ASP A 25 6.70 -3.45 -4.62
N LEU A 26 5.61 -4.08 -5.06
CA LEU A 26 5.58 -5.47 -5.48
C LEU A 26 5.31 -5.61 -6.97
N VAL A 27 5.99 -6.56 -7.61
CA VAL A 27 5.65 -7.04 -8.95
C VAL A 27 4.95 -8.38 -8.80
N VAL A 28 3.68 -8.44 -9.15
CA VAL A 28 2.82 -9.62 -8.94
C VAL A 28 2.46 -10.23 -10.28
N LYS A 29 2.72 -11.54 -10.45
CA LYS A 29 2.24 -12.31 -11.61
C LYS A 29 0.87 -12.89 -11.31
N LEU A 30 -0.13 -12.50 -12.09
CA LEU A 30 -1.51 -12.94 -11.90
C LEU A 30 -1.67 -14.45 -12.10
N LEU A 31 -2.36 -15.11 -11.17
CA LEU A 31 -2.69 -16.53 -11.24
C LEU A 31 -4.05 -16.76 -11.93
N GLU A 32 -4.89 -15.74 -11.96
CA GLU A 32 -6.24 -15.71 -12.52
C GLU A 32 -6.48 -14.37 -13.25
N ASN A 33 -7.57 -14.25 -13.99
CA ASN A 33 -7.97 -12.97 -14.55
C ASN A 33 -8.43 -12.04 -13.40
N THR A 34 -8.17 -10.73 -13.50
CA THR A 34 -8.72 -9.78 -12.53
C THR A 34 -10.24 -9.70 -12.66
N SER A 35 -10.93 -9.63 -11.53
CA SER A 35 -12.36 -9.32 -11.48
C SER A 35 -12.57 -7.83 -11.28
N THR A 36 -13.66 -7.27 -11.82
CA THR A 36 -14.00 -5.85 -11.68
C THR A 36 -15.48 -5.68 -11.41
N ASN A 37 -15.81 -5.04 -10.28
CA ASN A 37 -17.17 -4.63 -9.96
C ASN A 37 -17.29 -3.11 -10.06
N THR A 38 -18.31 -2.62 -10.77
CA THR A 38 -18.58 -1.19 -10.93
C THR A 38 -19.57 -0.72 -9.87
N PHE A 39 -19.24 0.39 -9.21
CA PHE A 39 -20.09 1.08 -8.25
C PHE A 39 -20.34 2.50 -8.71
N LEU A 40 -21.58 2.98 -8.51
CA LEU A 40 -21.94 4.36 -8.72
C LEU A 40 -21.90 5.09 -7.39
N VAL A 41 -20.98 6.04 -7.25
CA VAL A 41 -20.86 6.88 -6.06
C VAL A 41 -21.40 8.26 -6.40
N ASP A 42 -22.37 8.70 -5.62
CA ASP A 42 -22.87 10.06 -5.68
C ASP A 42 -21.84 11.00 -5.04
N ARG A 43 -21.29 11.94 -5.84
CA ARG A 43 -20.25 12.85 -5.36
C ARG A 43 -20.78 13.94 -4.44
N PHE A 44 -22.05 14.30 -4.54
CA PHE A 44 -22.62 15.45 -3.84
C PHE A 44 -23.86 15.12 -3.01
N GLY A 45 -24.31 13.86 -3.03
CA GLY A 45 -25.50 13.41 -2.29
C GLY A 45 -26.81 13.93 -2.87
N ASP A 46 -26.78 14.50 -4.08
CA ASP A 46 -27.93 15.11 -4.77
C ASP A 46 -28.41 14.29 -5.99
N GLY A 47 -27.78 13.13 -6.25
CA GLY A 47 -28.11 12.19 -7.32
C GLY A 47 -27.71 12.64 -8.73
N ARG A 48 -27.22 13.88 -8.91
CA ARG A 48 -26.99 14.47 -10.25
C ARG A 48 -25.61 14.15 -10.83
N PHE A 49 -24.60 13.98 -9.99
CA PHE A 49 -23.25 13.61 -10.42
C PHE A 49 -22.82 12.29 -9.82
N LYS A 50 -23.07 11.21 -10.56
CA LYS A 50 -22.55 9.89 -10.25
C LYS A 50 -21.17 9.74 -10.86
N SER A 51 -20.17 9.41 -10.05
CA SER A 51 -18.90 8.90 -10.55
C SER A 51 -18.84 7.38 -10.42
N GLU A 52 -18.28 6.74 -11.43
CA GLU A 52 -17.97 5.32 -11.38
C GLU A 52 -16.70 5.10 -10.56
N THR A 53 -16.76 4.19 -9.60
CA THR A 53 -15.59 3.61 -8.96
C THR A 53 -15.61 2.09 -9.20
N TYR A 54 -14.44 1.51 -9.38
CA TYR A 54 -14.29 0.11 -9.77
C TYR A 54 -13.51 -0.63 -8.69
N LEU A 55 -14.12 -1.62 -8.07
CA LEU A 55 -13.42 -2.57 -7.20
C LEU A 55 -12.74 -3.60 -8.08
N ILE A 56 -11.41 -3.62 -8.05
CA ILE A 56 -10.60 -4.58 -8.79
C ILE A 56 -10.09 -5.62 -7.81
N SER A 57 -10.41 -6.88 -8.06
CA SER A 57 -9.90 -8.01 -7.28
C SER A 57 -8.86 -8.79 -8.07
N PHE A 58 -7.79 -9.19 -7.41
CA PHE A 58 -6.71 -9.95 -8.03
C PHE A 58 -6.20 -11.05 -7.09
N LYS A 59 -5.63 -12.07 -7.72
CA LYS A 59 -4.86 -13.13 -7.08
C LYS A 59 -3.57 -13.34 -7.85
N GLY A 60 -2.43 -13.30 -7.17
CA GLY A 60 -1.15 -13.36 -7.86
C GLY A 60 0.03 -13.72 -6.99
N LEU A 61 1.08 -14.23 -7.64
CA LEU A 61 2.35 -14.62 -7.04
C LEU A 61 3.35 -13.46 -7.13
N VAL A 62 3.90 -13.03 -6.00
CA VAL A 62 4.90 -11.97 -5.96
C VAL A 62 6.21 -12.46 -6.57
N LYS A 63 6.69 -11.73 -7.58
CA LYS A 63 7.94 -12.01 -8.31
C LYS A 63 9.07 -11.05 -7.99
N LYS A 64 8.76 -9.86 -7.50
CA LYS A 64 9.73 -8.91 -6.97
C LYS A 64 9.09 -8.14 -5.82
N ALA A 65 9.88 -7.84 -4.80
CA ALA A 65 9.49 -7.00 -3.70
C ALA A 65 10.63 -6.01 -3.44
N GLN A 66 10.30 -4.72 -3.37
CA GLN A 66 11.26 -3.65 -3.13
C GLN A 66 10.70 -2.71 -2.06
N VAL A 67 11.58 -2.26 -1.18
CA VAL A 67 11.25 -1.21 -0.20
C VAL A 67 10.86 0.07 -0.94
N SER A 68 9.75 0.67 -0.53
CA SER A 68 9.29 1.98 -0.99
C SER A 68 9.02 2.85 0.25
N GLY A 69 9.58 4.06 0.28
CA GLY A 69 9.64 4.87 1.50
C GLY A 69 10.75 4.40 2.46
N ARG A 70 10.51 4.50 3.78
CA ARG A 70 11.51 4.19 4.82
C ARG A 70 11.23 2.86 5.54
N ALA A 71 10.74 1.84 4.82
CA ALA A 71 10.57 0.52 5.42
C ALA A 71 11.95 -0.01 5.85
N ASP A 72 12.20 -0.01 7.17
CA ASP A 72 13.52 -0.22 7.76
C ASP A 72 14.11 -1.60 7.45
N THR A 73 13.26 -2.58 7.09
CA THR A 73 13.53 -3.85 6.40
C THR A 73 12.26 -4.70 6.54
N GLY A 74 11.90 -5.47 5.51
CA GLY A 74 10.73 -6.35 5.61
C GLY A 74 9.80 -6.35 4.40
N CYS A 75 10.28 -6.13 3.18
CA CYS A 75 9.50 -6.45 1.98
C CYS A 75 9.79 -7.86 1.45
N GLN A 76 10.90 -8.47 1.88
CA GLN A 76 11.35 -9.75 1.34
C GLN A 76 10.43 -10.92 1.68
N HIS A 77 9.70 -10.87 2.80
CA HIS A 77 8.74 -11.93 3.16
C HIS A 77 7.58 -12.04 2.18
N TYR A 78 7.31 -10.99 1.37
CA TYR A 78 6.33 -11.08 0.30
C TYR A 78 6.84 -11.87 -0.90
N LEU A 79 8.15 -12.04 -1.08
CA LEU A 79 8.69 -12.73 -2.26
C LEU A 79 8.18 -14.17 -2.32
N GLU A 80 7.75 -14.62 -3.50
CA GLU A 80 7.17 -15.95 -3.74
C GLU A 80 5.88 -16.26 -2.95
N THR A 81 5.29 -15.28 -2.28
CA THR A 81 3.97 -15.43 -1.65
C THR A 81 2.85 -15.19 -2.65
N VAL A 82 1.72 -15.86 -2.42
CA VAL A 82 0.48 -15.58 -3.12
C VAL A 82 -0.28 -14.51 -2.34
N ILE A 83 -0.65 -13.43 -3.03
CA ILE A 83 -1.47 -12.36 -2.48
C ILE A 83 -2.80 -12.37 -3.22
N GLU A 84 -3.88 -12.32 -2.44
CA GLU A 84 -5.25 -12.13 -2.91
C GLU A 84 -5.79 -10.87 -2.23
N ASN A 85 -6.14 -9.85 -3.03
CA ASN A 85 -6.63 -8.59 -2.48
C ASN A 85 -7.52 -7.86 -3.49
N SER A 86 -8.20 -6.81 -3.02
CA SER A 86 -9.02 -5.93 -3.83
C SER A 86 -8.78 -4.46 -3.49
N PHE A 87 -8.92 -3.59 -4.48
CA PHE A 87 -8.76 -2.15 -4.30
C PHE A 87 -9.68 -1.37 -5.23
N PHE A 88 -10.09 -0.17 -4.80
CA PHE A 88 -10.90 0.73 -5.59
C PHE A 88 -10.04 1.61 -6.51
N LEU A 89 -10.43 1.73 -7.77
CA LEU A 89 -9.89 2.73 -8.71
C LEU A 89 -11.03 3.54 -9.32
N ASN A 90 -10.75 4.80 -9.68
CA ASN A 90 -11.66 5.63 -10.46
C ASN A 90 -11.54 5.38 -11.98
N ILE A 91 -10.85 4.31 -12.37
CA ILE A 91 -10.64 3.89 -13.76
C ILE A 91 -10.87 2.39 -13.87
N ARG A 92 -11.38 1.96 -15.02
CA ARG A 92 -11.51 0.53 -15.32
C ARG A 92 -10.12 -0.05 -15.56
N TYR A 93 -9.83 -1.17 -14.92
CA TYR A 93 -8.60 -1.91 -15.12
C TYR A 93 -8.91 -3.40 -15.24
N THR A 94 -8.37 -4.03 -16.28
CA THR A 94 -8.47 -5.48 -16.48
C THR A 94 -7.11 -6.03 -16.86
N ALA A 95 -6.76 -7.17 -16.28
CA ALA A 95 -5.54 -7.90 -16.59
C ALA A 95 -5.82 -9.41 -16.61
N LYS A 96 -5.18 -10.11 -17.53
CA LYS A 96 -5.33 -11.55 -17.75
C LYS A 96 -4.36 -12.34 -16.87
N LYS A 97 -4.72 -13.60 -16.59
CA LYS A 97 -3.84 -14.59 -16.00
C LYS A 97 -2.46 -14.58 -16.67
N GLY A 98 -1.41 -14.64 -15.85
CA GLY A 98 -0.01 -14.66 -16.29
C GLY A 98 0.60 -13.28 -16.53
N GLN A 99 -0.19 -12.21 -16.66
CA GLN A 99 0.34 -10.85 -16.74
C GLN A 99 0.94 -10.41 -15.41
N LYS A 100 1.89 -9.46 -15.48
CA LYS A 100 2.52 -8.86 -14.31
C LYS A 100 1.90 -7.50 -14.02
N ILE A 101 1.52 -7.27 -12.78
CA ILE A 101 1.02 -5.99 -12.28
C ILE A 101 1.99 -5.44 -11.24
N LYS A 102 2.01 -4.11 -11.09
CA LYS A 102 2.78 -3.45 -10.03
C LYS A 102 1.81 -2.90 -9.00
N ILE A 103 2.01 -3.27 -7.75
CA ILE A 103 1.20 -2.78 -6.64
C ILE A 103 2.13 -2.17 -5.60
N ASN A 104 1.66 -1.13 -4.92
CA ASN A 104 2.26 -0.66 -3.68
C ASN A 104 1.36 -1.14 -2.53
N ILE A 105 2.00 -1.76 -1.53
CA ILE A 105 1.35 -2.17 -0.28
C ILE A 105 1.91 -1.29 0.83
N GLN A 106 1.02 -0.56 1.49
CA GLN A 106 1.36 0.14 2.72
C GLN A 106 1.43 -0.87 3.88
N ILE A 107 2.52 -0.83 4.63
CA ILE A 107 2.75 -1.57 5.86
C ILE A 107 2.52 -0.62 7.02
N THR A 108 1.40 -0.77 7.72
CA THR A 108 1.24 -0.17 9.05
C THR A 108 1.96 -1.08 10.05
N ASP A 109 3.12 -0.62 10.52
CA ASP A 109 3.97 -1.32 11.47
C ASP A 109 3.23 -1.46 12.81
N PHE A 110 2.67 -2.65 13.11
CA PHE A 110 2.21 -2.97 14.47
C PHE A 110 3.46 -3.35 15.27
N LYS A 111 4.22 -2.34 15.70
CA LYS A 111 5.36 -2.50 16.61
C LYS A 111 4.91 -3.35 17.82
N GLY A 112 5.36 -4.60 17.90
CA GLY A 112 5.14 -5.47 19.08
C GLY A 112 4.60 -6.88 18.85
N LYS A 113 4.27 -7.32 17.63
CA LYS A 113 3.90 -8.73 17.39
C LYS A 113 5.10 -9.59 17.01
N SER A 114 5.17 -10.77 17.63
CA SER A 114 6.27 -11.72 17.47
C SER A 114 6.28 -12.27 16.04
N LYS A 115 7.46 -12.71 15.57
CA LYS A 115 7.66 -13.27 14.21
C LYS A 115 6.81 -14.51 13.89
N SER A 116 6.03 -15.04 14.84
CA SER A 116 5.16 -16.22 14.65
C SER A 116 3.66 -15.90 14.55
N ASP A 117 3.25 -14.66 14.77
CA ASP A 117 1.82 -14.31 14.75
C ASP A 117 1.43 -13.89 13.33
N GLU A 118 0.38 -14.51 12.79
CA GLU A 118 -0.23 -14.13 11.51
C GLU A 118 -0.35 -12.60 11.41
N ILE A 119 0.51 -12.01 10.57
CA ILE A 119 0.57 -10.56 10.44
C ILE A 119 -0.69 -10.14 9.68
N ALA A 120 -1.67 -9.65 10.41
CA ALA A 120 -2.85 -9.02 9.84
C ALA A 120 -2.44 -7.67 9.25
N TYR A 121 -2.09 -7.65 7.97
CA TYR A 121 -1.76 -6.42 7.24
C TYR A 121 -3.03 -5.65 6.89
N THR A 122 -3.18 -4.43 7.41
CA THR A 122 -4.13 -3.47 6.85
C THR A 122 -3.57 -3.02 5.50
N THR A 123 -3.93 -3.74 4.45
CA THR A 123 -3.25 -3.63 3.15
C THR A 123 -3.96 -2.58 2.30
N ILE A 124 -3.55 -1.31 2.40
CA ILE A 124 -3.92 -0.35 1.35
C ILE A 124 -3.11 -0.73 0.12
N THR A 125 -3.77 -1.39 -0.83
CA THR A 125 -3.16 -1.78 -2.11
C THR A 125 -3.52 -0.74 -3.14
N THR A 126 -2.50 -0.14 -3.76
CA THR A 126 -2.71 0.77 -4.90
C THR A 126 -2.04 0.21 -6.15
N LEU A 127 -2.72 0.33 -7.29
CA LEU A 127 -2.13 -0.01 -8.57
C LEU A 127 -1.16 1.10 -8.99
N LEU A 128 0.11 0.76 -9.21
CA LEU A 128 1.08 1.69 -9.75
C LEU A 128 0.90 1.77 -11.27
N LEU A 129 0.18 2.80 -11.72
CA LEU A 129 -0.01 3.06 -13.14
C LEU A 129 1.34 3.35 -13.83
N PRO A 130 1.54 2.86 -15.05
CA PRO A 130 2.74 3.20 -15.81
C PRO A 130 2.80 4.73 -16.02
N LYS A 131 3.96 5.34 -15.74
CA LYS A 131 4.21 6.75 -16.07
C LYS A 131 3.97 6.95 -17.57
N ARG A 132 3.04 7.82 -17.94
CA ARG A 132 2.90 8.28 -19.33
C ARG A 132 4.19 9.00 -19.70
N LYS A 133 4.91 8.54 -20.74
CA LYS A 133 5.96 9.32 -21.37
C LYS A 133 5.23 10.41 -22.17
N PHE A 134 5.42 11.67 -21.78
CA PHE A 134 5.08 12.82 -22.61
C PHE A 134 6.22 13.07 -23.59
#